data_AF-A0AAU1FQN3-F1
#
_entry.id   AF-A0AAU1FQN3-F1
#
_cell.length_a   1.000
_cell.length_b   1.000
_cell.length_c   1.000
_cell.angle_alpha   90.00
_cell.angle_beta   90.00
_cell.angle_gamma   90.00
#
_symmetry.space_group_name_H-M   'P 1'
#
loop_
_entity.id
_entity.type
_entity.pdbx_description
1 polymer ?
#
loop_
_entity_poly.entity_id
_entity_poly.type
_entity_poly.pdbx_seq_one_letter_code
_entity_poly.pdbx_strand_id
1 'polypeptide(L)'
;MNKMPAMWDMGVPGPHKAAYLERYAEPDKGWEDRAEARWPAPYWYIDTGMAALLMPLSAIDEGLDACFFGIMPEHLLPFRAEFGVPEAYDPIGGITIGYRADDLPPEGPQVAERRRGADEVIHRGHWGRHG
;
A
#
# COMPACT_ATOMS: atom_id res chain seq x y z
N MET A 1 35.05 3.11 11.88
CA MET A 1 33.84 2.39 11.42
C MET A 1 33.34 3.14 10.20
N ASN A 2 33.43 2.53 9.01
CA ASN A 2 33.01 3.18 7.77
C ASN A 2 31.47 3.26 7.79
N LYS A 3 30.89 4.47 7.73
CA LYS A 3 29.44 4.63 7.62
C LYS A 3 29.03 4.01 6.29
N MET A 4 28.33 2.87 6.31
CA MET A 4 27.60 2.43 5.12
C MET A 4 26.65 3.57 4.75
N PRO A 5 26.60 4.03 3.49
CA PRO A 5 25.57 4.97 3.07
C PRO A 5 24.21 4.33 3.38
N ALA A 6 23.27 5.10 3.91
CA ALA A 6 21.91 4.64 4.14
C ALA A 6 21.38 4.08 2.80
N MET A 7 21.34 2.76 2.70
CA MET A 7 20.83 2.06 1.54
C MET A 7 19.33 2.04 1.71
N TRP A 8 18.65 2.86 0.89
CA TRP A 8 17.21 2.90 0.83
C TRP A 8 16.76 2.11 -0.39
N ASP A 9 16.04 1.02 -0.16
CA ASP A 9 15.30 0.35 -1.23
C ASP A 9 13.91 1.01 -1.36
N MET A 10 13.46 1.17 -2.60
CA MET A 10 12.16 1.76 -2.91
C MET A 10 11.27 0.77 -3.66
N GLY A 11 10.13 0.43 -3.06
CA GLY A 11 9.07 -0.35 -3.70
C GLY A 11 7.93 0.55 -4.20
N VAL A 12 7.32 0.21 -5.34
CA VAL A 12 6.17 0.94 -5.90
C VAL A 12 5.01 -0.04 -6.13
N PRO A 13 4.07 -0.16 -5.17
CA PRO A 13 2.89 -0.99 -5.35
C PRO A 13 1.99 -0.44 -6.46
N GLY A 14 1.66 -1.30 -7.42
CA GLY A 14 0.85 -0.98 -8.60
C GLY A 14 -0.17 -2.08 -8.88
N PRO A 15 -1.47 -1.87 -8.64
CA PRO A 15 -2.51 -2.76 -9.13
C PRO A 15 -2.45 -2.91 -10.65
N HIS A 16 -2.82 -4.10 -11.12
CA HIS A 16 -2.97 -4.42 -12.54
C HIS A 16 -4.35 -5.03 -12.77
N LYS A 17 -5.33 -4.20 -13.13
CA LYS A 17 -6.73 -4.61 -13.27
C LYS A 17 -6.94 -5.77 -14.24
N ALA A 18 -6.34 -5.71 -15.44
CA ALA A 18 -6.62 -6.73 -16.46
C ALA A 18 -6.13 -8.12 -16.05
N ALA A 19 -4.92 -8.24 -15.50
CA ALA A 19 -4.39 -9.47 -14.92
C ALA A 19 -5.29 -10.01 -13.80
N TYR A 20 -5.83 -9.14 -12.93
CA TYR A 20 -6.78 -9.56 -11.90
C TYR A 20 -8.05 -10.16 -12.52
N LEU A 21 -8.69 -9.45 -13.45
CA LEU A 21 -9.92 -9.92 -14.10
C LEU A 21 -9.69 -11.20 -14.92
N GLU A 22 -8.54 -11.33 -15.56
CA GLU A 22 -8.14 -12.53 -16.31
C GLU A 22 -7.97 -13.74 -15.39
N ARG A 23 -7.30 -13.58 -14.25
CA ARG A 23 -7.17 -14.64 -13.24
C ARG A 23 -8.53 -15.13 -12.73
N TYR A 24 -9.50 -14.24 -12.61
CA TYR A 24 -10.86 -14.58 -12.17
C TYR A 24 -11.82 -14.96 -13.31
N ALA A 25 -11.33 -14.93 -14.55
CA ALA A 25 -12.00 -15.49 -15.72
C ALA A 25 -11.47 -16.89 -16.07
N GLU A 26 -10.62 -17.48 -15.22
CA GLU A 26 -10.16 -18.87 -15.41
C GLU A 26 -11.34 -19.85 -15.35
N PRO A 27 -11.28 -20.98 -16.09
CA PRO A 27 -12.40 -21.91 -16.23
C PRO A 27 -12.95 -22.48 -14.91
N ASP A 28 -12.13 -22.51 -13.85
CA ASP A 28 -12.52 -23.02 -12.53
C ASP A 28 -13.49 -22.07 -11.78
N LYS A 29 -13.67 -20.82 -12.25
CA LYS A 29 -14.51 -19.81 -11.58
C LYS A 29 -15.96 -19.81 -12.05
N GLY A 30 -16.28 -20.47 -13.16
CA GLY A 30 -17.65 -20.57 -13.69
C GLY A 30 -18.15 -19.33 -14.44
N TRP A 31 -17.27 -18.35 -14.68
CA TRP A 31 -17.53 -17.19 -15.53
C TRP A 31 -16.22 -16.70 -16.18
N GLU A 32 -16.28 -16.34 -17.46
CA GLU A 32 -15.10 -15.98 -18.27
C GLU A 32 -15.16 -14.53 -18.82
N ASP A 33 -16.20 -13.78 -18.42
CA ASP A 33 -16.57 -12.48 -19.00
C ASP A 33 -15.70 -11.30 -18.56
N ARG A 34 -14.77 -11.52 -17.61
CA ARG A 34 -13.89 -10.48 -17.04
C ARG A 34 -14.67 -9.26 -16.51
N ALA A 35 -15.93 -9.43 -16.10
CA ALA A 35 -16.82 -8.32 -15.81
C ALA A 35 -16.57 -7.69 -14.42
N GLU A 36 -16.20 -6.41 -14.36
CA GLU A 36 -15.94 -5.69 -13.10
C GLU A 36 -17.14 -5.69 -12.13
N ALA A 37 -18.37 -5.76 -12.64
CA ALA A 37 -19.59 -5.78 -11.85
C ALA A 37 -19.76 -7.03 -10.96
N ARG A 38 -18.89 -8.04 -11.10
CA ARG A 38 -18.86 -9.21 -10.23
C ARG A 38 -18.36 -8.87 -8.82
N TRP A 39 -17.68 -7.74 -8.64
CA TRP A 39 -17.15 -7.31 -7.36
C TRP A 39 -17.85 -6.03 -6.87
N PRO A 40 -18.16 -5.93 -5.56
CA PRO A 40 -18.77 -4.72 -4.98
C PRO A 40 -17.77 -3.55 -4.85
N ALA A 41 -16.50 -3.79 -5.14
CA ALA A 41 -15.40 -2.83 -5.04
C ALA A 41 -14.28 -3.24 -6.03
N PRO A 42 -13.32 -2.37 -6.35
CA PRO A 42 -12.22 -2.74 -7.22
C PRO A 42 -11.13 -3.51 -6.47
N TYR A 43 -11.28 -4.84 -6.37
CA TYR A 43 -10.43 -5.68 -5.52
C TYR A 43 -8.94 -5.64 -5.90
N TRP A 44 -8.59 -5.31 -7.14
CA TRP A 44 -7.18 -5.12 -7.53
C TRP A 44 -6.48 -4.01 -6.73
N TYR A 45 -7.18 -2.91 -6.41
CA TYR A 45 -6.63 -1.88 -5.50
C TYR A 45 -6.57 -2.38 -4.06
N ILE A 46 -7.56 -3.14 -3.61
CA ILE A 46 -7.63 -3.67 -2.24
C ILE A 46 -6.46 -4.63 -1.98
N ASP A 47 -6.25 -5.60 -2.87
CA ASP A 47 -5.15 -6.57 -2.77
C ASP A 47 -3.80 -5.87 -2.80
N THR A 48 -3.66 -4.85 -3.64
CA THR A 48 -2.42 -4.06 -3.69
C THR A 48 -2.23 -3.25 -2.41
N GLY A 49 -3.30 -2.72 -1.81
CA GLY A 49 -3.26 -2.04 -0.53
C GLY A 49 -2.88 -2.97 0.63
N MET A 50 -3.38 -4.21 0.64
CA MET A 50 -2.98 -5.22 1.61
C MET A 50 -1.50 -5.58 1.46
N ALA A 51 -1.03 -5.81 0.23
CA ALA A 51 0.38 -6.05 -0.04
C ALA A 51 1.28 -4.87 0.38
N ALA A 52 0.86 -3.65 0.05
CA ALA A 52 1.56 -2.42 0.44
C ALA A 52 1.60 -2.19 1.95
N LEU A 53 0.61 -2.68 2.72
CA LEU A 53 0.63 -2.67 4.18
C LEU A 53 1.55 -3.76 4.76
N LEU A 54 1.55 -4.96 4.17
CA LEU A 54 2.39 -6.06 4.63
C LEU A 54 3.88 -5.75 4.48
N MET A 55 4.30 -5.04 3.42
CA MET A 55 5.71 -4.69 3.18
C MET A 55 6.35 -3.89 4.34
N PRO A 56 5.80 -2.75 4.81
CA PRO A 56 6.30 -2.06 6.00
C PRO A 56 6.27 -2.90 7.27
N LEU A 57 5.23 -3.71 7.48
CA LEU A 57 5.14 -4.58 8.66
C LEU A 57 6.26 -5.62 8.67
N SER A 58 6.54 -6.26 7.53
CA SER A 58 7.67 -7.17 7.37
C SER A 58 9.01 -6.47 7.57
N ALA A 59 9.20 -5.27 7.01
CA ALA A 59 10.43 -4.52 7.18
C ALA A 59 10.71 -4.19 8.67
N ILE A 60 9.68 -3.75 9.40
CA ILE A 60 9.76 -3.44 10.83
C ILE A 60 10.07 -4.70 11.66
N ASP A 61 9.45 -5.84 11.34
CA ASP A 61 9.74 -7.12 12.01
C ASP A 61 11.20 -7.55 11.83
N GLU A 62 11.79 -7.26 10.67
CA GLU A 62 13.21 -7.50 10.36
C GLU A 62 14.16 -6.40 10.88
N GLY A 63 13.67 -5.44 11.66
CA GLY A 63 14.47 -4.39 12.29
C GLY A 63 14.83 -3.20 11.39
N LEU A 64 14.10 -3.00 10.29
CA LEU A 64 14.21 -1.84 9.40
C LEU A 64 13.10 -0.82 9.68
N ASP A 65 13.32 0.44 9.30
CA ASP A 65 12.26 1.45 9.23
C ASP A 65 11.68 1.49 7.81
N ALA A 66 10.37 1.78 7.70
CA ALA A 66 9.69 1.92 6.41
C ALA A 66 8.68 3.07 6.41
N CYS A 67 8.47 3.67 5.23
CA CYS A 67 7.50 4.75 5.05
C CYS A 67 6.76 4.59 3.73
N PHE A 68 5.43 4.50 3.78
CA PHE A 68 4.57 4.64 2.61
C PHE A 68 4.22 6.11 2.39
N PHE A 69 4.33 6.59 1.15
CA PHE A 69 3.93 7.93 0.76
C PHE A 69 3.19 7.93 -0.59
N GLY A 70 2.23 8.85 -0.73
CA GLY A 70 1.49 8.99 -1.98
C GLY A 70 2.32 9.68 -3.07
N ILE A 71 2.16 9.24 -4.32
CA ILE A 71 2.66 9.96 -5.49
C ILE A 71 1.55 10.94 -5.91
N MET A 72 1.84 12.24 -5.92
CA MET A 72 0.84 13.23 -6.31
C MET A 72 0.47 13.09 -7.80
N PRO A 73 -0.78 13.38 -8.20
CA PRO A 73 -1.23 13.18 -9.58
C PRO A 73 -0.32 13.81 -10.65
N GLU A 74 0.18 15.00 -10.40
CA GLU A 74 1.11 15.74 -11.27
C GLU A 74 2.47 15.05 -11.46
N HIS A 75 2.84 14.13 -10.56
CA HIS A 75 4.09 13.38 -10.61
C HIS A 75 3.94 11.98 -11.18
N LEU A 76 2.71 11.46 -11.36
CA LEU A 76 2.49 10.11 -11.86
C LEU A 76 3.00 9.90 -13.28
N LEU A 77 2.74 10.82 -14.21
CA LEU A 77 3.21 10.69 -15.60
C LEU A 77 4.74 10.77 -15.71
N PRO A 78 5.42 11.78 -15.12
CA PRO A 78 6.89 11.80 -15.09
C PRO A 78 7.49 10.56 -14.45
N PHE A 79 6.93 10.10 -13.33
CA PHE A 79 7.35 8.87 -12.66
C PHE A 79 7.25 7.64 -13.58
N ARG A 80 6.09 7.45 -14.23
CA ARG A 80 5.90 6.33 -15.16
C ARG A 80 6.90 6.36 -16.31
N ALA A 81 7.17 7.54 -16.86
CA ALA A 81 8.11 7.72 -17.96
C ALA A 81 9.57 7.41 -17.54
N GLU A 82 10.00 7.93 -16.39
CA GLU A 82 11.36 7.74 -15.86
C GLU A 82 11.66 6.27 -15.61
N PHE A 83 10.73 5.54 -14.99
CA PHE A 83 10.94 4.15 -14.58
C PHE A 83 10.36 3.12 -15.57
N GLY A 84 9.85 3.57 -16.72
CA GLY A 84 9.28 2.69 -17.75
C GLY A 84 8.08 1.87 -17.27
N VAL A 85 7.25 2.41 -16.37
CA VAL A 85 6.09 1.71 -15.80
C VAL A 85 5.01 1.56 -16.88
N PRO A 86 4.58 0.32 -17.22
CA PRO A 86 3.56 0.12 -18.23
C PRO A 86 2.22 0.78 -17.88
N GLU A 87 1.47 1.20 -18.90
CA GLU A 87 0.17 1.87 -18.73
C GLU A 87 -0.84 1.04 -17.91
N ALA A 88 -0.77 -0.28 -18.01
CA ALA A 88 -1.68 -1.21 -17.35
C ALA A 88 -1.53 -1.28 -15.81
N TYR A 89 -0.48 -0.67 -15.25
CA TYR A 89 -0.29 -0.54 -13.80
C TYR A 89 -0.75 0.83 -13.32
N ASP A 90 -1.40 0.86 -12.14
CA ASP A 90 -1.83 2.11 -11.51
C ASP A 90 -1.16 2.35 -10.15
N PRO A 91 0.10 2.86 -10.12
CA PRO A 91 0.84 3.11 -8.88
C PRO A 91 0.02 3.85 -7.82
N ILE A 92 -0.01 3.32 -6.60
CA ILE A 92 -0.77 3.92 -5.47
C ILE A 92 0.11 4.71 -4.51
N GLY A 93 1.43 4.57 -4.60
CA GLY A 93 2.40 5.23 -3.73
C GLY A 93 3.81 4.65 -3.87
N GLY A 94 4.74 5.18 -3.09
CA GLY A 94 6.09 4.63 -2.90
C GLY A 94 6.28 4.14 -1.47
N ILE A 95 7.15 3.15 -1.29
CA ILE A 95 7.57 2.64 0.01
C ILE A 95 9.09 2.75 0.08
N THR A 96 9.63 3.55 1.00
CA THR A 96 11.06 3.53 1.32
C THR A 96 11.32 2.57 2.46
N ILE A 97 12.40 1.80 2.38
CA ILE A 97 12.84 0.85 3.42
C ILE A 97 14.32 1.06 3.69
N GLY A 98 14.73 1.09 4.96
CA GLY A 98 16.15 1.19 5.30
C GLY A 98 16.41 1.22 6.80
N TYR A 99 17.69 1.35 7.17
CA TYR A 99 18.08 1.45 8.56
C TYR A 99 17.76 2.82 9.14
N ARG A 100 17.20 2.82 10.34
CA ARG A 100 17.01 4.04 11.12
C ARG A 100 18.34 4.73 11.38
N ALA A 101 18.40 6.04 11.18
CA ALA A 101 19.57 6.84 11.53
C ALA A 101 19.67 7.01 13.06
N ASP A 102 20.88 6.87 13.61
CA ASP A 102 21.12 6.95 15.07
C ASP A 102 20.72 8.30 15.69
N ASP A 103 20.71 9.38 14.90
CA ASP A 103 20.37 10.74 15.30
C ASP A 103 18.91 11.12 15.00
N LEU A 104 18.10 10.17 14.50
CA LEU A 104 16.70 10.43 14.22
C LEU A 104 15.89 10.48 15.53
N PRO A 105 15.30 11.64 15.88
CA PRO A 105 14.52 11.76 17.11
C PRO A 105 13.34 10.78 17.10
N PRO A 106 12.90 10.32 18.29
CA PRO A 106 11.70 9.49 18.39
C PRO A 106 10.48 10.22 17.83
N GLU A 107 9.48 9.46 17.40
CA GLU A 107 8.22 10.03 16.94
C GLU A 107 7.57 10.90 18.03
N GLY A 108 7.09 12.07 17.63
CA GLY A 108 6.41 12.99 18.55
C GLY A 108 5.02 12.48 18.97
N PRO A 109 4.53 12.89 20.17
CA PRO A 109 3.25 12.42 20.69
C PRO A 109 2.05 12.80 19.80
N GLN A 110 2.18 13.86 18.98
CA GLN A 110 1.10 14.29 18.08
C GLN A 110 0.74 13.24 17.03
N VAL A 111 1.65 12.31 16.69
CA VAL A 111 1.35 11.22 15.75
C VAL A 111 0.31 10.27 16.33
N ALA A 112 0.43 9.93 17.62
CA ALA A 112 -0.54 9.09 18.31
C ALA A 112 -1.88 9.81 18.50
N GLU A 113 -1.85 11.12 18.80
CA GLU A 113 -3.05 11.95 19.01
C GLU A 113 -3.93 12.10 17.75
N ARG A 114 -3.37 11.90 16.55
CA ARG A 114 -4.14 11.94 15.28
C ARG A 114 -5.02 10.71 15.07
N ARG A 115 -4.82 9.62 15.83
CA ARG A 115 -5.61 8.40 15.68
C ARG A 115 -6.97 8.61 16.34
N ARG A 116 -8.05 8.31 15.60
CA ARG A 116 -9.41 8.25 16.15
C ARG A 116 -9.49 7.18 17.25
N GLY A 117 -10.33 7.44 18.25
CA GLY A 117 -10.64 6.47 19.30
C GLY A 117 -11.17 5.16 18.74
N ALA A 118 -10.92 4.05 19.45
CA ALA A 118 -11.39 2.73 19.03
C ALA A 118 -12.91 2.66 18.95
N ASP A 119 -13.60 3.35 19.87
CA ASP A 119 -15.04 3.54 19.83
C ASP A 119 -15.48 4.23 18.53
N GLU A 120 -14.78 5.26 18.05
CA GLU A 120 -15.17 5.95 16.80
C GLU A 120 -15.11 5.08 15.53
N VAL A 121 -14.32 4.00 15.52
CA VAL A 121 -14.08 3.17 14.33
C VAL A 121 -14.54 1.71 14.45
N ILE A 122 -14.80 1.22 15.67
CA ILE A 122 -15.28 -0.13 15.93
C ILE A 122 -16.76 -0.07 16.32
N HIS A 123 -17.60 -0.69 15.48
CA HIS A 123 -19.03 -0.81 15.71
C HIS A 123 -19.42 -2.28 15.96
N ARG A 124 -20.15 -2.56 17.04
CA ARG A 124 -20.51 -3.94 17.41
C ARG A 124 -21.95 -4.24 17.01
N GLY A 125 -22.11 -5.17 16.05
CA GLY A 125 -23.40 -5.64 15.55
C GLY A 125 -24.11 -4.67 14.59
N HIS A 126 -24.18 -3.38 14.92
CA HIS A 126 -24.79 -2.35 14.07
C HIS A 126 -23.88 -1.11 14.01
N TRP A 127 -23.88 -0.42 12.87
CA TRP A 127 -23.14 0.84 12.69
C TRP A 127 -23.58 1.90 13.71
N GLY A 128 -22.62 2.62 14.29
CA GLY A 128 -22.87 3.62 15.34
C GLY A 128 -23.19 3.05 16.74
N ARG A 129 -23.30 1.73 16.90
CA ARG A 129 -23.45 1.12 18.22
C ARG A 129 -22.08 0.87 18.84
N HIS A 130 -21.76 1.73 19.81
CA HIS A 130 -20.58 1.63 20.67
C HIS A 130 -21.03 1.01 22.00
N GLY A 131 -20.21 0.16 22.61
CA GLY A 131 -20.52 -0.50 23.88
C GLY A 131 -19.28 -0.90 24.62
#